data_AF-L0ACN4-F1
#
_entry.id   AF-L0ACN4-F1
#
_cell.length_a   1.000
_cell.length_b   1.000
_cell.length_c   1.000
_cell.angle_alpha   90.00
_cell.angle_beta   90.00
_cell.angle_gamma   90.00
#
_symmetry.space_group_name_H-M   'P 1'
#
loop_
_entity.id
_entity.type
_entity.pdbx_description
1 polymer ?
#
loop_
_entity_poly.entity_id
_entity_poly.type
_entity_poly.pdbx_seq_one_letter_code
_entity_poly.pdbx_strand_id
1 'polypeptide(L)'
;MSEYLMRYSKELKDILNRIDKIINVYTDYVEPIFKYPRHKELESSMEILPRICNENFYINIINIFEKINNSNICIVGPGDINNNISNCKIFAGPEGGLINALKNNIKFLYITGDLDLSLKLLGEMEFLSEYVFLHVHGDNYTRIRNVYNMNYNIIYTTQVITPYCALPIGVFTDGDRAISLSMLFNAKTIEVYGFDFNNVKCYHKDYCFEEKIEKLNISKEIIKMVAKKLNYNINFYDGKIILINNN
;
A
#
# COMPACT_ATOMS: atom_id res chain seq x y z
N MET A 1 -7.35 23.13 -24.77
CA MET A 1 -6.62 22.32 -23.76
C MET A 1 -6.24 21.01 -24.45
N SER A 2 -4.97 20.60 -24.43
CA SER A 2 -4.52 19.41 -25.18
C SER A 2 -5.23 18.14 -24.69
N GLU A 3 -5.46 17.19 -25.59
CA GLU A 3 -6.10 15.90 -25.29
C GLU A 3 -5.39 15.14 -24.17
N TYR A 4 -4.05 15.28 -24.13
CA TYR A 4 -3.17 14.83 -23.05
C TYR A 4 -3.58 15.41 -21.69
N LEU A 5 -3.69 16.73 -21.55
CA LEU A 5 -4.08 17.38 -20.28
C LEU A 5 -5.49 16.95 -19.81
N MET A 6 -6.42 16.77 -20.75
CA MET A 6 -7.76 16.28 -20.42
C MET A 6 -7.72 14.86 -19.87
N ARG A 7 -6.89 13.98 -20.45
CA ARG A 7 -6.70 12.60 -19.96
C ARG A 7 -6.18 12.59 -18.52
N TYR A 8 -5.08 13.28 -18.22
CA TYR A 8 -4.54 13.35 -16.85
C TYR A 8 -5.55 13.87 -15.84
N SER A 9 -6.29 14.91 -16.21
CA SER A 9 -7.31 15.48 -15.34
C SER A 9 -8.41 14.48 -15.00
N LYS A 10 -8.79 13.62 -15.95
CA LYS A 10 -9.80 12.57 -15.75
C LYS A 10 -9.29 11.48 -14.83
N GLU A 11 -8.08 10.97 -15.08
CA GLU A 11 -7.49 9.89 -14.28
C GLU A 11 -7.27 10.32 -12.83
N LEU A 12 -6.73 11.53 -12.61
CA LEU A 12 -6.60 12.11 -11.26
C LEU A 12 -7.95 12.28 -10.58
N LYS A 13 -8.97 12.77 -11.29
CA LYS A 13 -10.33 12.90 -10.75
C LYS A 13 -10.92 11.56 -10.34
N ASP A 14 -10.71 10.51 -11.14
CA ASP A 14 -11.19 9.16 -10.83
C ASP A 14 -10.50 8.59 -9.58
N ILE A 15 -9.18 8.80 -9.44
CA ILE A 15 -8.42 8.41 -8.25
C ILE A 15 -8.95 9.15 -7.01
N LEU A 16 -9.09 10.48 -7.08
CA LEU A 16 -9.59 11.30 -5.97
C LEU A 16 -11.01 10.89 -5.54
N ASN A 17 -11.91 10.67 -6.49
CA ASN A 17 -13.27 10.20 -6.21
C ASN A 17 -13.31 8.86 -5.48
N ARG A 18 -12.34 7.95 -5.75
CA ARG A 18 -12.24 6.68 -5.02
C ARG A 18 -11.62 6.87 -3.64
N ILE A 19 -10.61 7.73 -3.51
CA ILE A 19 -9.99 8.08 -2.23
C ILE A 19 -11.04 8.67 -1.28
N ASP A 20 -11.85 9.63 -1.73
CA ASP A 20 -12.88 10.29 -0.92
C ASP A 20 -13.86 9.29 -0.27
N LYS A 21 -14.14 8.16 -0.93
CA LYS A 21 -15.04 7.12 -0.39
C LYS A 21 -14.46 6.41 0.83
N ILE A 22 -13.13 6.33 0.92
CA ILE A 22 -12.41 5.51 1.91
C ILE A 22 -11.59 6.33 2.91
N ILE A 23 -11.46 7.64 2.70
CA ILE A 23 -10.51 8.51 3.40
C ILE A 23 -10.66 8.51 4.93
N ASN A 24 -11.88 8.26 5.42
CA ASN A 24 -12.18 8.22 6.86
C ASN A 24 -12.12 6.80 7.46
N VAL A 25 -11.85 5.74 6.68
CA VAL A 25 -11.88 4.36 7.20
C VAL A 25 -10.92 4.19 8.39
N TYR A 26 -9.71 4.74 8.30
CA TYR A 26 -8.76 4.74 9.41
C TYR A 26 -9.30 5.45 10.65
N THR A 27 -9.86 6.66 10.50
CA THR A 27 -10.33 7.45 11.64
C THR A 27 -11.64 6.96 12.24
N ASP A 28 -12.50 6.35 11.43
CA ASP A 28 -13.78 5.84 11.89
C ASP A 28 -13.64 4.47 12.56
N TYR A 29 -12.59 3.70 12.23
CA TYR A 29 -12.45 2.31 12.66
C TYR A 29 -11.19 2.03 13.49
N VAL A 30 -10.02 2.54 13.07
CA VAL A 30 -8.72 2.20 13.69
C VAL A 30 -8.41 3.11 14.87
N GLU A 31 -8.57 4.42 14.67
CA GLU A 31 -8.29 5.44 15.69
C GLU A 31 -9.06 5.19 17.00
N PRO A 32 -10.37 4.84 17.00
CA PRO A 32 -11.11 4.58 18.23
C PRO A 32 -10.65 3.32 18.99
N ILE A 33 -10.16 2.31 18.27
CA ILE A 33 -9.70 1.04 18.84
C ILE A 33 -8.34 1.23 19.53
N PHE A 34 -7.36 1.76 18.81
CA PHE A 34 -6.00 1.89 19.31
C PHE A 34 -5.74 3.19 20.08
N LYS A 35 -6.65 4.16 19.99
CA LYS A 35 -6.51 5.50 20.60
C LYS A 35 -5.21 6.19 20.18
N TYR A 36 -4.75 5.93 18.96
CA TYR A 36 -3.57 6.58 18.41
C TYR A 36 -3.85 8.06 18.16
N PRO A 37 -3.09 8.98 18.78
CA PRO A 37 -3.35 10.40 18.59
C PRO A 37 -3.05 10.79 17.14
N ARG A 38 -4.03 11.35 16.44
CA ARG A 38 -3.90 11.79 15.04
C ARG A 38 -2.70 12.72 14.78
N HIS A 39 -2.32 13.53 15.76
CA HIS A 39 -1.16 14.41 15.62
C HIS A 39 0.16 13.64 15.55
N LYS A 40 0.27 12.49 16.24
CA LYS A 40 1.46 11.64 16.15
C LYS A 40 1.57 11.04 14.76
N GLU A 41 0.47 10.57 14.18
CA GLU A 41 0.46 10.07 12.79
C GLU A 41 0.90 11.12 11.76
N LEU A 42 0.74 12.41 12.07
CA LEU A 42 1.03 13.50 11.16
C LEU A 42 2.42 14.14 11.37
N GLU A 43 3.11 13.87 12.47
CA GLU A 43 4.32 14.61 12.87
C GLU A 43 5.39 14.62 11.77
N SER A 44 5.86 13.43 11.33
CA SER A 44 6.82 13.34 10.22
C SER A 44 6.28 13.92 8.91
N SER A 45 4.99 13.74 8.64
CA SER A 45 4.38 14.21 7.39
C SER A 45 4.42 15.75 7.29
N MET A 46 4.18 16.43 8.42
CA MET A 46 4.22 17.89 8.49
C MET A 46 5.65 18.44 8.41
N GLU A 47 6.64 17.69 8.89
CA GLU A 47 8.04 18.11 8.84
C GLU A 47 8.68 17.88 7.45
N ILE A 48 8.42 16.71 6.85
CA ILE A 48 9.23 16.23 5.72
C ILE A 48 8.59 16.49 4.37
N LEU A 49 7.28 16.29 4.22
CA LEU A 49 6.58 16.44 2.93
C LEU A 49 6.79 17.84 2.33
N PRO A 50 6.68 18.97 3.06
CA PRO A 50 6.94 20.28 2.47
C PRO A 50 8.33 20.45 1.84
N ARG A 51 9.32 19.63 2.23
CA ARG A 51 10.69 19.69 1.72
C ARG A 51 10.95 18.78 0.52
N ILE A 52 10.20 17.69 0.40
CA ILE A 52 10.44 16.63 -0.59
C ILE A 52 9.38 16.59 -1.70
N CYS A 53 8.31 17.36 -1.57
CA CYS A 53 7.30 17.49 -2.60
C CYS A 53 7.86 18.06 -3.90
N ASN A 54 7.64 17.32 -4.99
CA ASN A 54 8.05 17.70 -6.33
C ASN A 54 7.04 17.19 -7.37
N GLU A 55 7.19 17.63 -8.62
CA GLU A 55 6.26 17.32 -9.71
C GLU A 55 6.22 15.82 -10.08
N ASN A 56 7.31 15.07 -9.83
CA ASN A 56 7.36 13.63 -10.11
C ASN A 56 6.32 12.86 -9.29
N PHE A 57 5.87 13.39 -8.15
CA PHE A 57 4.80 12.78 -7.35
C PHE A 57 3.54 12.52 -8.20
N TYR A 58 3.04 13.54 -8.89
CA TYR A 58 1.82 13.42 -9.70
C TYR A 58 2.05 12.56 -10.93
N ILE A 59 3.20 12.72 -11.59
CA ILE A 59 3.58 11.94 -12.77
C ILE A 59 3.63 10.44 -12.42
N ASN A 60 4.24 10.09 -11.29
CA ASN A 60 4.36 8.72 -10.81
C ASN A 60 2.98 8.11 -10.51
N ILE A 61 2.07 8.87 -9.88
CA ILE A 61 0.68 8.43 -9.63
C ILE A 61 -0.04 8.09 -10.92
N ILE A 62 0.11 8.91 -11.95
CA ILE A 62 -0.57 8.62 -13.22
C ILE A 62 0.07 7.41 -13.91
N ASN A 63 1.40 7.37 -14.00
CA ASN A 63 2.11 6.26 -14.64
C ASN A 63 1.75 4.90 -14.03
N ILE A 64 1.63 4.83 -12.69
CA ILE A 64 1.23 3.59 -12.03
C ILE A 64 -0.27 3.30 -12.18
N PHE A 65 -1.12 4.33 -12.17
CA PHE A 65 -2.55 4.18 -12.46
C PHE A 65 -2.76 3.55 -13.84
N GLU A 66 -2.08 4.03 -14.87
CA GLU A 66 -2.18 3.49 -16.24
C GLU A 66 -1.79 2.00 -16.32
N LYS A 67 -0.79 1.58 -15.53
CA LYS A 67 -0.35 0.17 -15.46
C LYS A 67 -1.35 -0.74 -14.72
N ILE A 68 -2.09 -0.21 -13.74
CA ILE A 68 -2.99 -1.01 -12.89
C ILE A 68 -4.44 -0.96 -13.35
N ASN A 69 -4.88 0.14 -13.96
CA ASN A 69 -6.26 0.32 -14.36
C ASN A 69 -6.74 -0.80 -15.28
N ASN A 70 -7.83 -1.47 -14.88
CA ASN A 70 -8.41 -2.62 -15.57
C ASN A 70 -7.45 -3.81 -15.78
N SER A 71 -6.39 -3.92 -14.97
CA SER A 71 -5.42 -5.01 -15.03
C SER A 71 -5.66 -6.06 -13.94
N ASN A 72 -5.04 -7.23 -14.09
CA ASN A 72 -5.03 -8.27 -13.05
C ASN A 72 -3.70 -8.17 -12.28
N ILE A 73 -3.76 -8.00 -10.96
CA ILE A 73 -2.59 -7.82 -10.11
C ILE A 73 -2.52 -8.86 -9.00
N CYS A 74 -1.32 -9.35 -8.73
CA CYS A 74 -1.02 -10.22 -7.59
C CYS A 74 -0.37 -9.41 -6.47
N ILE A 75 -0.93 -9.48 -5.27
CA ILE A 75 -0.33 -8.91 -4.05
C ILE A 75 0.34 -10.03 -3.26
N VAL A 76 1.64 -9.87 -2.99
CA VAL A 76 2.46 -10.88 -2.30
C VAL A 76 2.87 -10.35 -0.93
N GLY A 77 2.33 -10.95 0.12
CA GLY A 77 2.64 -10.65 1.52
C GLY A 77 3.81 -11.46 2.07
N PRO A 78 4.12 -11.31 3.37
CA PRO A 78 5.25 -11.97 4.05
C PRO A 78 4.99 -13.43 4.45
N GLY A 79 3.75 -13.89 4.45
CA GLY A 79 3.38 -15.27 4.82
C GLY A 79 3.80 -16.29 3.76
N ASP A 80 3.59 -17.58 4.04
CA ASP A 80 3.88 -18.62 3.05
C ASP A 80 3.00 -18.42 1.82
N ILE A 81 3.65 -18.39 0.67
CA ILE A 81 2.97 -18.47 -0.61
C ILE A 81 3.13 -19.91 -1.09
N ASN A 82 2.04 -20.67 -1.07
CA ASN A 82 2.03 -21.98 -1.71
C ASN A 82 2.51 -21.80 -3.15
N ASN A 83 3.30 -22.74 -3.69
CA ASN A 83 3.98 -22.68 -5.00
C ASN A 83 3.07 -22.41 -6.23
N ASN A 84 1.76 -22.19 -6.02
CA ASN A 84 0.77 -21.82 -7.01
C ASN A 84 0.47 -20.31 -6.98
N ILE A 85 1.49 -19.48 -7.10
CA ILE A 85 1.27 -18.09 -7.52
C ILE A 85 0.70 -18.19 -8.94
N SER A 86 -0.49 -17.65 -9.16
CA SER A 86 -1.09 -17.59 -10.51
C SER A 86 -0.13 -16.94 -11.52
N ASN A 87 -0.34 -17.17 -12.82
CA ASN A 87 0.33 -16.44 -13.91
C ASN A 87 -0.11 -14.95 -13.97
N CYS A 88 0.14 -14.20 -12.91
CA CYS A 88 0.03 -12.74 -12.88
C CYS A 88 1.18 -12.13 -13.69
N LYS A 89 0.88 -11.06 -14.42
CA LYS A 89 1.91 -10.25 -15.10
C LYS A 89 2.38 -9.08 -14.26
N ILE A 90 1.55 -8.65 -13.31
CA ILE A 90 1.81 -7.50 -12.44
C ILE A 90 1.78 -8.01 -11.00
N PHE A 91 2.85 -7.70 -10.27
CA PHE A 91 3.00 -8.04 -8.87
C PHE A 91 3.20 -6.77 -8.05
N ALA A 92 2.75 -6.78 -6.81
CA ALA A 92 3.05 -5.75 -5.82
C ALA A 92 2.98 -6.34 -4.41
N GLY A 93 3.33 -5.58 -3.38
CA GLY A 93 3.21 -6.07 -2.00
C GLY A 93 3.73 -5.08 -0.96
N PRO A 94 3.50 -5.36 0.33
CA PRO A 94 4.18 -4.64 1.40
C PRO A 94 5.68 -4.94 1.42
N GLU A 95 6.46 -4.10 2.10
CA GLU A 95 7.89 -4.32 2.36
C GLU A 95 8.19 -5.74 2.91
N GLY A 96 7.34 -6.24 3.81
CA GLY A 96 7.46 -7.62 4.31
C GLY A 96 7.36 -8.71 3.23
N GLY A 97 6.73 -8.42 2.10
CA GLY A 97 6.62 -9.29 0.93
C GLY A 97 7.92 -9.40 0.10
N LEU A 98 8.91 -8.52 0.32
CA LEU A 98 10.17 -8.53 -0.44
C LEU A 98 10.96 -9.83 -0.28
N ILE A 99 10.88 -10.49 0.88
CA ILE A 99 11.53 -11.79 1.10
C ILE A 99 10.97 -12.84 0.13
N ASN A 100 9.66 -12.83 -0.06
CA ASN A 100 8.99 -13.73 -0.98
C ASN A 100 9.25 -13.34 -2.44
N ALA A 101 9.35 -12.04 -2.74
CA ALA A 101 9.74 -11.54 -4.06
C ALA A 101 11.14 -12.06 -4.45
N LEU A 102 12.12 -11.92 -3.55
CA LEU A 102 13.49 -12.42 -3.71
C LEU A 102 13.52 -13.93 -3.97
N LYS A 103 12.88 -14.71 -3.09
CA LYS A 103 12.89 -16.18 -3.17
C LYS A 103 12.30 -16.72 -4.48
N ASN A 104 11.36 -16.00 -5.07
CA ASN A 104 10.63 -16.44 -6.26
C ASN A 104 11.01 -15.65 -7.52
N ASN A 105 12.06 -14.82 -7.46
CA ASN A 105 12.51 -13.98 -8.56
C ASN A 105 11.38 -13.12 -9.17
N ILE A 106 10.54 -12.55 -8.31
CA ILE A 106 9.41 -11.69 -8.69
C ILE A 106 9.86 -10.23 -8.59
N LYS A 107 9.61 -9.46 -9.65
CA LYS A 107 9.72 -8.00 -9.63
C LYS A 107 8.34 -7.39 -9.37
N PHE A 108 8.27 -6.51 -8.39
CA PHE A 108 7.09 -5.74 -8.08
C PHE A 108 7.00 -4.49 -8.96
N LEU A 109 5.80 -4.21 -9.44
CA LEU A 109 5.47 -2.90 -9.97
C LEU A 109 5.58 -1.87 -8.85
N TYR A 110 5.03 -2.16 -7.68
CA TYR A 110 5.19 -1.27 -6.53
C TYR A 110 5.25 -2.02 -5.22
N ILE A 111 5.80 -1.32 -4.23
CA ILE A 111 5.76 -1.73 -2.83
C ILE A 111 5.12 -0.67 -1.95
N THR A 112 4.64 -1.08 -0.78
CA THR A 112 4.16 -0.18 0.27
C THR A 112 4.94 -0.41 1.55
N GLY A 113 5.28 0.66 2.26
CA GLY A 113 5.99 0.53 3.51
C GLY A 113 6.42 1.85 4.13
N ASP A 114 7.00 1.77 5.32
CA ASP A 114 7.47 2.89 6.13
C ASP A 114 9.00 2.87 6.33
N LEU A 115 9.69 2.04 5.53
CA LEU A 115 11.13 1.77 5.54
C LEU A 115 11.64 1.01 6.78
N ASP A 116 10.78 0.30 7.51
CA ASP A 116 11.18 -0.57 8.65
C ASP A 116 11.76 -1.91 8.17
N LEU A 117 12.80 -1.84 7.34
CA LEU A 117 13.50 -2.98 6.73
C LEU A 117 14.93 -3.12 7.23
N SER A 118 15.46 -4.35 7.15
CA SER A 118 16.91 -4.59 7.28
C SER A 118 17.68 -3.86 6.17
N LEU A 119 18.91 -3.43 6.45
CA LEU A 119 19.78 -2.76 5.45
C LEU A 119 19.93 -3.57 4.15
N LYS A 120 19.98 -4.90 4.26
CA LYS A 120 20.04 -5.79 3.09
C LYS A 120 18.79 -5.62 2.22
N LEU A 121 17.60 -5.72 2.81
CA LEU A 121 16.34 -5.59 2.08
C LEU A 121 16.12 -4.18 1.52
N LEU A 122 16.58 -3.14 2.21
CA LEU A 122 16.58 -1.77 1.68
C LEU A 122 17.38 -1.68 0.37
N GLY A 123 18.56 -2.32 0.30
CA GLY A 123 19.36 -2.36 -0.94
C GLY A 123 18.68 -3.14 -2.07
N GLU A 124 18.00 -4.24 -1.76
CA GLU A 124 17.28 -5.05 -2.75
C GLU A 124 16.02 -4.37 -3.29
N MET A 125 15.44 -3.45 -2.51
CA MET A 125 14.21 -2.74 -2.82
C MET A 125 14.26 -2.05 -4.19
N GLU A 126 15.42 -1.49 -4.56
CA GLU A 126 15.66 -0.85 -5.86
C GLU A 126 15.51 -1.81 -7.03
N PHE A 127 16.07 -3.01 -6.88
CA PHE A 127 16.09 -4.00 -7.96
C PHE A 127 14.74 -4.70 -8.10
N LEU A 128 14.02 -4.82 -6.98
CA LEU A 128 12.78 -5.58 -6.90
C LEU A 128 11.52 -4.75 -7.11
N SER A 129 11.60 -3.42 -7.16
CA SER A 129 10.42 -2.56 -7.31
C SER A 129 10.63 -1.44 -8.33
N GLU A 130 9.56 -1.06 -9.04
CA GLU A 130 9.60 0.13 -9.91
C GLU A 130 9.16 1.41 -9.18
N TYR A 131 8.20 1.28 -8.24
CA TYR A 131 7.67 2.38 -7.44
C TYR A 131 7.62 2.02 -5.95
N VAL A 132 7.79 3.03 -5.10
CA VAL A 132 7.70 2.89 -3.64
C VAL A 132 6.61 3.79 -3.11
N PHE A 133 5.53 3.21 -2.61
CA PHE A 133 4.52 3.93 -1.83
C PHE A 133 5.00 4.06 -0.39
N LEU A 134 5.71 5.15 -0.14
CA LEU A 134 6.32 5.43 1.15
C LEU A 134 5.27 6.03 2.08
N HIS A 135 4.89 5.28 3.11
CA HIS A 135 4.05 5.76 4.17
C HIS A 135 4.83 6.71 5.07
N VAL A 136 4.37 7.95 5.20
CA VAL A 136 5.01 8.98 6.03
C VAL A 136 4.16 9.18 7.28
N HIS A 137 4.71 8.80 8.45
CA HIS A 137 4.00 8.88 9.73
C HIS A 137 4.97 9.15 10.89
N GLY A 138 4.43 9.39 12.09
CA GLY A 138 5.09 10.08 13.21
C GLY A 138 6.51 9.73 13.62
N ASP A 139 6.98 8.51 13.39
CA ASP A 139 8.26 8.04 13.93
C ASP A 139 9.29 7.66 12.85
N ASN A 140 8.94 7.77 11.57
CA ASN A 140 9.80 7.31 10.48
C ASN A 140 10.60 8.41 9.78
N TYR A 141 10.55 9.65 10.28
CA TYR A 141 11.28 10.80 9.73
C TYR A 141 12.77 10.51 9.47
N THR A 142 13.47 9.93 10.45
CA THR A 142 14.90 9.63 10.34
C THR A 142 15.18 8.58 9.28
N ARG A 143 14.29 7.58 9.14
CA ARG A 143 14.37 6.57 8.09
C ARG A 143 14.26 7.25 6.73
N ILE A 144 13.20 8.02 6.49
CA ILE A 144 12.96 8.69 5.19
C ILE A 144 14.12 9.61 4.82
N ARG A 145 14.70 10.33 5.79
CA ARG A 145 15.85 11.22 5.58
C ARG A 145 17.07 10.48 4.99
N ASN A 146 17.23 9.20 5.30
CA ASN A 146 18.35 8.40 4.79
C ASN A 146 18.12 7.88 3.36
N VAL A 147 16.89 7.92 2.86
CA VAL A 147 16.51 7.23 1.61
C VAL A 147 16.00 8.18 0.52
N TYR A 148 15.57 9.41 0.85
CA TYR A 148 15.02 10.34 -0.16
C TYR A 148 16.03 10.79 -1.22
N ASN A 149 17.34 10.61 -0.99
CA ASN A 149 18.39 10.85 -1.99
C ASN A 149 18.62 9.64 -2.92
N MET A 150 17.95 8.50 -2.70
CA MET A 150 18.01 7.35 -3.59
C MET A 150 17.09 7.57 -4.80
N ASN A 151 17.46 7.02 -5.96
CA ASN A 151 16.72 7.16 -7.22
C ASN A 151 15.46 6.27 -7.27
N TYR A 152 14.59 6.39 -6.27
CA TYR A 152 13.31 5.70 -6.24
C TYR A 152 12.20 6.54 -6.87
N ASN A 153 11.30 5.90 -7.61
CA ASN A 153 10.03 6.51 -7.96
C ASN A 153 9.09 6.47 -6.75
N ILE A 154 9.31 7.40 -5.82
CA ILE A 154 8.55 7.47 -4.57
C ILE A 154 7.20 8.15 -4.80
N ILE A 155 6.16 7.58 -4.20
CA ILE A 155 4.84 8.19 -4.04
C ILE A 155 4.53 8.19 -2.55
N TYR A 156 4.42 9.36 -1.94
CA TYR A 156 4.15 9.43 -0.50
C TYR A 156 2.69 9.10 -0.19
N THR A 157 2.47 8.42 0.93
CA THR A 157 1.13 8.09 1.43
C THR A 157 1.00 8.44 2.90
N THR A 158 -0.20 8.81 3.31
CA THR A 158 -0.58 9.06 4.71
C THR A 158 -1.87 8.32 5.03
N GLN A 159 -2.19 8.11 6.30
CA GLN A 159 -3.46 7.49 6.71
C GLN A 159 -4.60 8.52 6.75
N VAL A 160 -4.26 9.81 6.83
CA VAL A 160 -5.18 10.93 6.95
C VAL A 160 -4.78 12.05 5.99
N ILE A 161 -5.68 12.99 5.74
CA ILE A 161 -5.44 14.15 4.85
C ILE A 161 -4.28 15.00 5.38
N THR A 162 -3.42 15.42 4.46
CA THR A 162 -2.40 16.45 4.69
C THR A 162 -2.49 17.49 3.57
N PRO A 163 -2.03 18.74 3.78
CA PRO A 163 -1.98 19.75 2.72
C PRO A 163 -0.81 19.55 1.75
N TYR A 164 -0.06 18.43 1.83
CA TYR A 164 1.14 18.18 1.06
C TYR A 164 0.93 17.05 0.02
N CYS A 165 1.95 16.78 -0.79
CA CYS A 165 1.96 15.74 -1.82
C CYS A 165 1.99 14.32 -1.22
N ALA A 166 0.89 13.89 -0.61
CA ALA A 166 0.72 12.51 -0.17
C ALA A 166 -0.70 12.04 -0.47
N LEU A 167 -0.83 10.78 -0.86
CA LEU A 167 -2.15 10.16 -1.01
C LEU A 167 -2.68 9.77 0.38
N PRO A 168 -3.85 10.27 0.81
CA PRO A 168 -4.45 9.90 2.09
C PRO A 168 -5.17 8.56 1.95
N ILE A 169 -4.40 7.48 1.99
CA ILE A 169 -4.92 6.11 1.92
C ILE A 169 -5.39 5.76 3.34
N GLY A 170 -6.69 5.93 3.60
CA GLY A 170 -7.38 5.77 4.90
C GLY A 170 -7.39 4.35 5.47
N VAL A 171 -6.23 3.69 5.47
CA VAL A 171 -6.00 2.30 5.86
C VAL A 171 -4.74 2.22 6.73
N PHE A 172 -4.51 1.07 7.34
CA PHE A 172 -3.67 0.97 8.53
C PHE A 172 -2.29 0.37 8.28
N THR A 173 -2.23 -0.86 7.78
CA THR A 173 -0.98 -1.59 7.62
C THR A 173 -0.45 -1.48 6.20
N ASP A 174 0.84 -1.73 5.99
CA ASP A 174 1.37 -1.76 4.62
C ASP A 174 0.68 -2.81 3.74
N GLY A 175 0.24 -3.91 4.34
CA GLY A 175 -0.44 -4.98 3.62
C GLY A 175 -1.81 -4.56 3.11
N ASP A 176 -2.66 -3.99 3.97
CA ASP A 176 -3.96 -3.47 3.54
C ASP A 176 -3.82 -2.23 2.63
N ARG A 177 -2.73 -1.46 2.75
CA ARG A 177 -2.36 -0.37 1.85
C ARG A 177 -2.09 -0.84 0.43
N ALA A 178 -1.31 -1.91 0.24
CA ALA A 178 -1.08 -2.50 -1.09
C ALA A 178 -2.39 -2.95 -1.74
N ILE A 179 -3.24 -3.67 -0.99
CA ILE A 179 -4.52 -4.16 -1.51
C ILE A 179 -5.44 -2.98 -1.85
N SER A 180 -5.47 -1.94 -1.00
CA SER A 180 -6.33 -0.77 -1.20
C SER A 180 -5.88 0.12 -2.34
N LEU A 181 -4.58 0.34 -2.52
CA LEU A 181 -4.04 1.06 -3.68
C LEU A 181 -4.43 0.38 -5.00
N SER A 182 -4.40 -0.96 -5.05
CA SER A 182 -4.85 -1.71 -6.23
C SER A 182 -6.32 -1.46 -6.56
N MET A 183 -7.19 -1.34 -5.55
CA MET A 183 -8.60 -0.99 -5.76
C MET A 183 -8.78 0.48 -6.16
N LEU A 184 -8.02 1.40 -5.55
CA LEU A 184 -8.05 2.84 -5.90
C LEU A 184 -7.58 3.10 -7.33
N PHE A 185 -6.63 2.30 -7.82
CA PHE A 185 -6.18 2.32 -9.20
C PHE A 185 -6.99 1.42 -10.13
N ASN A 186 -8.16 0.96 -9.68
CA ASN A 186 -9.15 0.28 -10.52
C ASN A 186 -8.66 -1.04 -11.14
N ALA A 187 -7.86 -1.81 -10.41
CA ALA A 187 -7.50 -3.16 -10.84
C ALA A 187 -8.76 -3.99 -11.11
N LYS A 188 -8.80 -4.75 -12.21
CA LYS A 188 -9.92 -5.62 -12.55
C LYS A 188 -10.04 -6.79 -11.58
N THR A 189 -8.92 -7.46 -11.32
CA THR A 189 -8.82 -8.51 -10.31
C THR A 189 -7.57 -8.32 -9.45
N ILE A 190 -7.70 -8.62 -8.16
CA ILE A 190 -6.62 -8.56 -7.19
C ILE A 190 -6.54 -9.92 -6.50
N GLU A 191 -5.44 -10.62 -6.68
CA GLU A 191 -5.18 -11.90 -6.03
C GLU A 191 -4.12 -11.72 -4.95
N VAL A 192 -4.46 -11.98 -3.70
CA VAL A 192 -3.60 -11.75 -2.55
C VAL A 192 -3.08 -13.08 -2.03
N TYR A 193 -1.76 -13.19 -1.86
CA TYR A 193 -1.03 -14.36 -1.41
C TYR A 193 -0.18 -14.02 -0.19
N GLY A 194 0.04 -14.98 0.72
CA GLY A 194 0.93 -14.76 1.86
C GLY A 194 0.35 -13.80 2.90
N PHE A 195 -0.97 -13.64 2.93
CA PHE A 195 -1.73 -12.98 3.98
C PHE A 195 -2.48 -14.05 4.77
N ASP A 196 -1.82 -14.60 5.79
CA ASP A 196 -2.45 -15.56 6.69
C ASP A 196 -3.07 -14.84 7.88
N PHE A 197 -4.40 -14.69 7.87
CA PHE A 197 -5.15 -14.13 9.00
C PHE A 197 -5.38 -15.15 10.12
N ASN A 198 -5.06 -16.43 9.89
CA ASN A 198 -5.30 -17.53 10.82
C ASN A 198 -4.00 -17.97 11.54
N ASN A 199 -2.83 -17.87 10.89
CA ASN A 199 -1.53 -18.16 11.51
C ASN A 199 -0.57 -16.97 11.40
N VAL A 200 -0.40 -16.24 12.50
CA VAL A 200 0.56 -15.13 12.56
C VAL A 200 1.98 -15.67 12.65
N LYS A 201 2.80 -15.39 11.63
CA LYS A 201 4.23 -15.71 11.66
C LYS A 201 5.05 -14.51 12.15
N CYS A 202 5.87 -14.76 13.17
CA CYS A 202 6.75 -13.76 13.79
C CYS A 202 8.21 -14.07 13.50
N TYR A 203 8.63 -13.94 12.24
CA TYR A 203 10.01 -14.24 11.81
C TYR A 203 11.04 -13.15 12.17
N HIS A 204 10.61 -11.96 12.62
CA HIS A 204 11.45 -10.76 12.68
C HIS A 204 11.53 -10.05 14.05
N LYS A 205 10.80 -10.50 15.09
CA LYS A 205 10.84 -9.90 16.44
C LYS A 205 10.70 -11.01 17.50
N ASP A 206 11.53 -10.95 18.54
CA ASP A 206 11.63 -11.97 19.62
C ASP A 206 10.35 -12.11 20.48
N TYR A 207 9.42 -11.16 20.38
CA TYR A 207 8.15 -11.16 21.10
C TYR A 207 6.98 -10.93 20.12
N CYS A 208 6.07 -11.90 20.04
CA CYS A 208 4.85 -11.83 19.24
C CYS A 208 3.70 -11.47 20.20
N PHE A 209 3.41 -10.18 20.37
CA PHE A 209 2.30 -9.74 21.21
C PHE A 209 0.96 -9.84 20.47
N GLU A 210 -0.11 -10.02 21.25
CA GLU A 210 -1.54 -9.98 20.86
C GLU A 210 -1.86 -8.87 19.84
N GLU A 211 -1.14 -7.75 19.91
CA GLU A 211 -1.21 -6.62 19.01
C GLU A 211 -1.07 -7.00 17.53
N LYS A 212 -0.22 -7.97 17.16
CA LYS A 212 -0.05 -8.35 15.73
C LYS A 212 -1.27 -9.10 15.19
N ILE A 213 -1.90 -9.93 16.02
CA ILE A 213 -3.16 -10.61 15.67
C ILE A 213 -4.27 -9.58 15.53
N GLU A 214 -4.34 -8.63 16.47
CA GLU A 214 -5.32 -7.54 16.43
C GLU A 214 -5.17 -6.67 15.17
N LYS A 215 -3.94 -6.27 14.81
CA LYS A 215 -3.65 -5.54 13.57
C LYS A 215 -4.14 -6.30 12.33
N LEU A 216 -3.87 -7.61 12.25
CA LEU A 216 -4.32 -8.43 11.11
C LEU A 216 -5.85 -8.55 11.03
N ASN A 217 -6.52 -8.72 12.17
CA ASN A 217 -7.99 -8.74 12.24
C ASN A 217 -8.58 -7.40 11.78
N ILE A 218 -8.01 -6.30 12.24
CA ILE A 218 -8.42 -4.95 11.83
C ILE A 218 -8.17 -4.74 10.34
N SER A 219 -7.00 -5.13 9.81
CA SER A 219 -6.72 -5.08 8.37
C SER A 219 -7.72 -5.88 7.54
N LYS A 220 -8.13 -7.06 8.00
CA LYS A 220 -9.17 -7.86 7.33
C LYS A 220 -10.49 -7.11 7.21
N GLU A 221 -10.91 -6.44 8.29
CA GLU A 221 -12.14 -5.65 8.29
C GLU A 221 -12.01 -4.37 7.46
N ILE A 222 -10.86 -3.68 7.51
CA ILE A 222 -10.55 -2.54 6.63
C ILE A 222 -10.68 -2.95 5.16
N ILE A 223 -10.08 -4.06 4.74
CA ILE A 223 -10.14 -4.53 3.36
C ILE A 223 -11.59 -4.77 2.94
N LYS A 224 -12.42 -5.38 3.79
CA LYS A 224 -13.85 -5.56 3.51
C LYS A 224 -14.59 -4.23 3.39
N MET A 225 -14.33 -3.27 4.28
CA MET A 225 -14.95 -1.94 4.25
C MET A 225 -14.57 -1.19 2.96
N VAL A 226 -13.29 -1.19 2.60
CA VAL A 226 -12.76 -0.56 1.38
C VAL A 226 -13.34 -1.25 0.14
N ALA A 227 -13.33 -2.59 0.07
CA ALA A 227 -13.91 -3.34 -1.04
C ALA A 227 -15.38 -3.00 -1.25
N LYS A 228 -16.18 -2.95 -0.17
CA LYS A 228 -17.59 -2.53 -0.24
C LYS A 228 -17.75 -1.10 -0.77
N LYS A 229 -16.96 -0.16 -0.25
CA LYS A 229 -17.00 1.26 -0.65
C LYS A 229 -16.57 1.48 -2.11
N LEU A 230 -15.68 0.64 -2.63
CA LEU A 230 -15.15 0.71 -3.99
C LEU A 230 -15.83 -0.26 -4.97
N ASN A 231 -16.87 -0.98 -4.53
CA ASN A 231 -17.64 -1.94 -5.33
C ASN A 231 -16.80 -3.13 -5.86
N TYR A 232 -16.05 -3.77 -4.96
CA TYR A 232 -15.36 -5.02 -5.20
C TYR A 232 -16.04 -6.17 -4.45
N ASN A 233 -16.21 -7.31 -5.13
CA ASN A 233 -16.51 -8.58 -4.48
C ASN A 233 -15.24 -9.16 -3.88
N ILE A 234 -15.32 -9.67 -2.65
CA ILE A 234 -14.19 -10.28 -1.94
C ILE A 234 -14.50 -11.73 -1.57
N ASN A 235 -13.60 -12.63 -1.95
CA ASN A 235 -13.66 -14.04 -1.61
C ASN A 235 -12.40 -14.43 -0.83
N PHE A 236 -12.59 -15.00 0.35
CA PHE A 236 -11.52 -15.55 1.17
C PHE A 236 -11.46 -17.06 0.95
N TYR A 237 -10.28 -17.54 0.56
CA TYR A 237 -9.93 -18.96 0.45
C TYR A 237 -8.79 -19.25 1.44
N ASP A 238 -8.52 -20.52 1.71
CA ASP A 238 -7.38 -20.91 2.56
C ASP A 238 -6.07 -20.43 1.95
N GLY A 239 -5.44 -19.43 2.58
CA GLY A 239 -4.18 -18.83 2.15
C GLY A 239 -4.24 -17.89 0.95
N LYS A 240 -5.44 -17.53 0.46
CA LYS A 240 -5.62 -16.64 -0.70
C LYS A 240 -6.86 -15.74 -0.57
N ILE A 241 -6.73 -14.47 -0.96
CA ILE A 241 -7.88 -13.57 -1.12
C ILE A 241 -8.03 -13.23 -2.60
N ILE A 242 -9.26 -13.20 -3.11
CA ILE A 242 -9.54 -12.72 -4.46
C ILE A 242 -10.53 -11.57 -4.37
N LEU A 243 -10.16 -10.42 -4.94
CA LEU A 243 -11.06 -9.28 -5.12
C LEU A 243 -11.34 -9.08 -6.61
N ILE A 244 -12.61 -8.88 -6.96
CA ILE A 244 -13.06 -8.67 -8.35
C ILE A 244 -13.86 -7.38 -8.41
N ASN A 245 -13.46 -6.48 -9.32
CA ASN A 245 -14.14 -5.21 -9.54
C ASN A 245 -15.51 -5.43 -10.20
N ASN A 246 -16.57 -4.85 -9.64
CA ASN A 246 -17.94 -4.94 -10.17
C ASN A 246 -18.40 -3.67 -10.89
N ASN A 247 -17.51 -2.69 -11.08
CA ASN A 247 -17.81 -1.46 -11.81
C ASN A 247 -17.72 -1.62 -13.33
#